data_AF-A0A3R8T8P2-F1
#
_entry.id   AF-A0A3R8T8P2-F1
#
_cell.length_a   1.000
_cell.length_b   1.000
_cell.length_c   1.000
_cell.angle_alpha   90.00
_cell.angle_beta   90.00
_cell.angle_gamma   90.00
#
_symmetry.space_group_name_H-M   'P 1'
#
loop_
_entity.id
_entity.type
_entity.pdbx_description
1 polymer ?
#
loop_
_entity_poly.entity_id
_entity_poly.type
_entity_poly.pdbx_seq_one_letter_code
_entity_poly.pdbx_strand_id
1 'polypeptide(L)'
;MSSSSNPPLFDQDGDPIDPALHRLVATHPVLFRGRLPAVASYVPAGWYPLVDELCRSIEAELGPQGCEKIEVRQIKEKFAGLRFYLVERSLADVKSLPVEDAMDRVHALIRTACEQSERTCQKCGAPCVVHDVGGYLAALCDTHLRG
;
A
#
# COMPACT_ATOMS: atom_id res chain seq x y z
N MET A 1 5.64 12.29 -30.30
CA MET A 1 5.84 11.95 -28.88
C MET A 1 5.45 10.49 -28.74
N SER A 2 6.43 9.59 -28.73
CA SER A 2 6.18 8.15 -28.73
C SER A 2 5.68 7.73 -27.34
N SER A 3 4.38 7.45 -27.25
CA SER A 3 3.81 6.79 -26.07
C SER A 3 4.33 5.35 -26.04
N SER A 4 5.43 5.13 -25.33
CA SER A 4 5.88 3.79 -24.95
C SER A 4 4.88 3.23 -23.94
N SER A 5 3.79 2.66 -24.43
CA SER A 5 2.92 1.81 -23.61
C SER A 5 3.71 0.56 -23.26
N ASN A 6 4.26 0.50 -22.05
CA ASN A 6 4.82 -0.73 -21.52
C ASN A 6 3.72 -1.80 -21.53
N PRO A 7 4.02 -3.04 -21.96
CA PRO A 7 3.05 -4.13 -21.92
C PRO A 7 2.57 -4.34 -20.49
N PRO A 8 1.28 -4.68 -20.28
CA PRO A 8 0.77 -5.02 -18.96
C PRO A 8 1.57 -6.20 -18.40
N LEU A 9 2.06 -6.04 -17.17
CA LEU A 9 2.66 -7.14 -16.42
C LEU A 9 1.52 -8.01 -15.89
N PHE A 10 1.70 -9.33 -15.83
CA PHE A 10 0.67 -10.25 -15.32
C PHE A 10 1.21 -11.03 -14.13
N ASP A 11 0.37 -11.28 -13.13
CA ASP A 11 0.75 -12.06 -11.95
C ASP A 11 0.72 -13.57 -12.23
N GLN A 12 0.92 -14.37 -11.18
CA GLN A 12 1.01 -15.82 -11.28
C GLN A 12 -0.33 -16.46 -11.69
N ASP A 13 -1.43 -15.73 -11.54
CA ASP A 13 -2.79 -16.13 -11.86
C ASP A 13 -3.28 -15.55 -13.20
N GLY A 14 -2.43 -14.76 -13.88
CA GLY A 14 -2.72 -14.15 -15.18
C GLY A 14 -3.50 -12.84 -15.09
N ASP A 15 -3.63 -12.25 -13.91
CA ASP A 15 -4.29 -10.98 -13.72
C ASP A 15 -3.34 -9.81 -14.05
N PRO A 16 -3.83 -8.74 -14.70
CA PRO A 16 -3.02 -7.58 -15.02
C PRO A 16 -2.56 -6.87 -13.74
N ILE A 17 -1.24 -6.82 -13.57
CA ILE A 17 -0.55 -6.10 -12.50
C ILE A 17 -0.48 -4.62 -12.87
N ASP A 18 -0.91 -3.78 -11.93
CA ASP A 18 -0.64 -2.34 -12.02
C ASP A 18 0.88 -2.08 -12.04
N PRO A 19 1.44 -1.45 -13.08
CA PRO A 19 2.86 -1.11 -13.16
C PRO A 19 3.37 -0.31 -11.96
N ALA A 20 2.52 0.47 -11.30
CA ALA A 20 2.88 1.20 -10.09
C ALA A 20 3.01 0.29 -8.86
N LEU A 21 2.16 -0.72 -8.72
CA LEU A 21 2.31 -1.77 -7.70
C LEU A 21 3.59 -2.58 -7.93
N HIS A 22 3.88 -2.92 -9.19
CA HIS A 22 5.14 -3.60 -9.52
C HIS A 22 6.37 -2.77 -9.12
N ARG A 23 6.34 -1.44 -9.33
CA ARG A 23 7.41 -0.54 -8.87
C ARG A 23 7.55 -0.56 -7.36
N LEU A 24 6.46 -0.54 -6.58
CA LEU A 24 6.53 -0.64 -5.12
C LEU A 24 7.21 -1.95 -4.67
N VAL A 25 6.83 -3.08 -5.26
CA VAL A 25 7.44 -4.39 -4.96
C VAL A 25 8.94 -4.39 -5.26
N ALA A 26 9.36 -3.78 -6.37
CA ALA A 26 10.76 -3.65 -6.75
C ALA A 26 11.56 -2.72 -5.83
N THR A 27 10.94 -1.63 -5.35
CA THR A 27 11.56 -0.67 -4.43
C THR A 27 11.71 -1.23 -3.02
N HIS A 28 10.76 -2.04 -2.56
CA HIS A 28 10.71 -2.58 -1.19
C HIS A 28 10.78 -4.12 -1.18
N PRO A 29 11.85 -4.72 -1.73
CA PRO A 29 11.91 -6.17 -1.94
C PRO A 29 11.92 -6.97 -0.62
N VAL A 30 12.30 -6.35 0.50
CA VAL A 30 12.28 -7.02 1.82
C VAL A 30 10.84 -7.15 2.34
N LEU A 31 10.02 -6.09 2.22
CA LEU A 31 8.62 -6.10 2.66
C LEU A 31 7.76 -7.04 1.81
N PHE A 32 7.96 -7.00 0.48
CA PHE A 32 7.17 -7.79 -0.48
C PHE A 32 7.81 -9.14 -0.84
N ARG A 33 9.02 -9.43 -0.33
CA ARG A 33 9.80 -10.65 -0.65
C ARG A 33 10.06 -10.86 -2.13
N GLY A 34 10.17 -9.77 -2.88
CA GLY A 34 10.28 -9.81 -4.33
C GLY A 34 9.11 -10.50 -5.03
N ARG A 35 7.95 -10.60 -4.36
CA ARG A 35 6.72 -11.19 -4.89
C ARG A 35 5.60 -10.16 -4.81
N LEU A 36 4.62 -10.31 -5.68
CA LEU A 36 3.40 -9.53 -5.58
C LEU A 36 2.59 -9.98 -4.36
N PRO A 37 1.78 -9.09 -3.77
CA PRO A 37 0.82 -9.49 -2.73
C PRO A 37 -0.03 -10.67 -3.18
N ALA A 38 -0.22 -11.65 -2.29
CA ALA A 38 -0.87 -12.93 -2.61
C ALA A 38 -2.39 -12.84 -2.89
N VAL A 39 -2.98 -11.66 -2.73
CA VAL A 39 -4.39 -11.38 -3.03
C VAL A 39 -4.45 -10.10 -3.84
N ALA A 40 -5.33 -10.06 -4.85
CA ALA A 40 -5.61 -8.90 -5.68
C ALA A 40 -5.61 -7.61 -4.84
N SER A 41 -4.65 -6.75 -5.17
CA SER A 41 -4.38 -5.50 -4.50
C SER A 41 -4.69 -4.38 -5.46
N TYR A 42 -5.66 -3.53 -5.11
CA TYR A 42 -6.04 -2.37 -5.91
C TYR A 42 -5.72 -1.10 -5.13
N VAL A 43 -4.63 -0.46 -5.53
CA VAL A 43 -4.21 0.83 -4.96
C VAL A 43 -4.57 1.90 -5.98
N PRO A 44 -5.43 2.87 -5.63
CA PRO A 44 -5.72 3.99 -6.51
C PRO A 44 -4.45 4.78 -6.86
N ALA A 45 -4.36 5.25 -8.10
CA ALA A 45 -3.17 5.91 -8.63
C ALA A 45 -2.65 7.08 -7.76
N GLY A 46 -3.57 7.85 -7.16
CA GLY A 46 -3.23 8.98 -6.30
C GLY A 46 -2.68 8.61 -4.93
N TRP A 47 -2.79 7.34 -4.52
CA TRP A 47 -2.36 6.88 -3.19
C TRP A 47 -1.00 6.20 -3.20
N TYR A 48 -0.40 5.91 -4.36
CA TYR A 48 0.94 5.33 -4.42
C TYR A 48 2.00 6.12 -3.64
N PRO A 49 2.06 7.46 -3.69
CA PRO A 49 3.01 8.22 -2.87
C PRO A 49 2.79 8.04 -1.36
N LEU A 50 1.52 7.92 -0.93
CA LEU A 50 1.17 7.68 0.46
C LEU A 50 1.58 6.28 0.93
N VAL A 51 1.37 5.26 0.08
CA VAL A 51 1.77 3.88 0.36
C VAL A 51 3.31 3.73 0.38
N ASP A 52 4.01 4.39 -0.55
CA ASP A 52 5.47 4.45 -0.60
C ASP A 52 6.05 5.05 0.70
N GLU A 53 5.48 6.17 1.17
CA GLU A 53 5.90 6.79 2.43
C GLU A 53 5.61 5.91 3.66
N LEU A 54 4.47 5.21 3.66
CA LEU A 54 4.17 4.22 4.70
C LEU A 54 5.20 3.09 4.70
N CYS A 55 5.54 2.54 3.54
CA CYS A 55 6.55 1.49 3.41
C CYS A 55 7.91 1.95 3.95
N ARG A 56 8.37 3.15 3.58
CA ARG A 56 9.62 3.73 4.12
C ARG A 56 9.58 3.92 5.63
N SER A 57 8.46 4.39 6.17
CA SER A 57 8.29 4.59 7.60
C SER A 57 8.37 3.26 8.36
N ILE A 58 7.75 2.21 7.83
CA ILE A 58 7.82 0.85 8.41
C ILE A 58 9.26 0.30 8.34
N GLU A 59 9.94 0.47 7.21
CA GLU A 59 11.33 0.04 7.05
C GLU A 59 12.29 0.75 8.01
N ALA A 60 12.10 2.06 8.20
CA ALA A 60 12.89 2.84 9.14
C ALA A 60 12.62 2.43 10.61
N GLU A 61 11.35 2.15 10.94
CA GLU A 61 10.93 1.74 12.28
C GLU A 61 11.47 0.36 12.66
N LEU A 62 11.42 -0.60 11.73
CA LEU A 62 11.77 -1.99 12.02
C LEU A 62 13.23 -2.36 11.70
N GLY A 63 13.86 -1.62 10.79
CA GLY A 63 15.15 -1.98 10.22
C GLY A 63 15.12 -3.33 9.47
N PRO A 64 16.27 -3.74 8.87
CA PRO A 64 16.33 -4.94 8.02
C PRO A 64 15.85 -6.22 8.71
N GLN A 65 16.28 -6.46 9.96
CA GLN A 65 15.94 -7.67 10.72
C GLN A 65 14.46 -7.71 11.15
N GLY A 66 13.85 -6.56 11.42
CA GLY A 66 12.43 -6.48 11.74
C GLY A 66 11.56 -6.68 10.50
N CYS A 67 11.94 -6.06 9.37
CA CYS A 67 11.29 -6.28 8.08
C CYS A 67 11.33 -7.75 7.65
N GLU A 68 12.39 -8.49 8.00
CA GLU A 68 12.48 -9.93 7.76
C GLU A 68 11.44 -10.78 8.51
N LYS A 69 10.81 -10.25 9.54
CA LYS A 69 9.77 -10.93 10.33
C LYS A 69 8.36 -10.64 9.86
N ILE A 70 8.16 -9.69 8.96
CA ILE A 70 6.84 -9.28 8.48
C ILE A 70 6.67 -9.53 6.98
N GLU A 71 5.42 -9.56 6.54
CA GLU A 71 5.06 -9.67 5.14
C GLU A 71 3.79 -8.86 4.85
N VAL A 72 3.83 -8.05 3.79
CA VAL A 72 2.65 -7.34 3.29
C VAL A 72 1.80 -8.32 2.47
N ARG A 73 0.58 -8.58 2.93
CA ARG A 73 -0.34 -9.54 2.29
C ARG A 73 -1.25 -8.92 1.25
N GLN A 74 -1.72 -7.71 1.52
CA GLN A 74 -2.68 -7.05 0.64
C GLN A 74 -2.68 -5.54 0.89
N ILE A 75 -2.77 -4.77 -0.19
CA ILE A 75 -3.01 -3.34 -0.14
C ILE A 75 -4.22 -3.05 -1.02
N LYS A 76 -5.27 -2.45 -0.46
CA LYS A 76 -6.48 -2.15 -1.23
C LYS A 76 -7.19 -0.89 -0.79
N GLU A 77 -7.95 -0.30 -1.69
CA GLU A 77 -9.03 0.61 -1.34
C GLU A 77 -10.22 -0.15 -0.74
N LYS A 78 -10.83 0.44 0.28
CA LYS A 78 -12.12 0.04 0.82
C LYS A 78 -12.83 1.23 1.48
N PHE A 79 -13.99 1.59 0.94
CA PHE A 79 -14.86 2.66 1.44
C PHE A 79 -14.15 4.01 1.55
N ALA A 80 -13.52 4.44 0.45
CA ALA A 80 -12.72 5.67 0.35
C ALA A 80 -11.44 5.70 1.21
N GLY A 81 -11.09 4.59 1.86
CA GLY A 81 -9.89 4.48 2.68
C GLY A 81 -8.96 3.34 2.26
N LEU A 82 -7.68 3.50 2.54
CA LEU A 82 -6.66 2.48 2.37
C LEU A 82 -6.86 1.35 3.40
N ARG A 83 -6.55 0.13 3.00
CA ARG A 83 -6.37 -1.03 3.86
C ARG A 83 -5.02 -1.64 3.55
N PHE A 84 -4.16 -1.70 4.55
CA PHE A 84 -2.83 -2.25 4.46
C PHE A 84 -2.72 -3.43 5.42
N TYR A 85 -2.73 -4.65 4.87
CA TYR A 85 -2.68 -5.87 5.66
C TYR A 85 -1.26 -6.39 5.74
N LEU A 86 -0.76 -6.46 6.97
CA LEU A 86 0.56 -6.97 7.31
C LEU A 86 0.38 -8.16 8.24
N VAL A 87 1.22 -9.18 8.07
CA VAL A 87 1.27 -10.32 8.99
C VAL A 87 2.67 -10.53 9.51
N GLU A 88 2.76 -10.96 10.76
CA GLU A 88 3.99 -11.50 11.33
C GLU A 88 4.25 -12.91 10.82
N ARG A 89 5.53 -13.23 10.65
CA ARG A 89 6.00 -14.58 10.34
C ARG A 89 6.71 -15.14 11.55
N SER A 90 6.29 -16.34 11.97
CA SER A 90 7.05 -17.13 12.92
C SER A 90 8.31 -17.64 12.21
N LEU A 91 9.45 -16.99 12.48
CA LEU A 91 10.76 -17.55 12.16
C LEU A 91 11.27 -18.21 13.44
N ALA A 92 11.31 -19.55 13.44
CA ALA A 92 11.71 -20.36 14.60
C ALA A 92 13.10 -19.99 15.16
N ASP A 93 13.93 -19.27 14.39
CA ASP A 93 15.33 -18.99 14.72
C ASP A 93 15.64 -17.52 15.02
N VAL A 94 14.67 -16.59 14.92
CA VAL A 94 14.97 -15.17 15.13
C VAL A 94 14.58 -14.75 16.53
N LYS A 95 15.58 -14.83 17.42
CA LYS A 95 15.61 -14.29 18.79
C LYS A 95 14.63 -13.12 18.94
N SER A 96 13.70 -13.27 19.87
CA SER A 96 12.67 -12.29 20.22
C SER A 96 13.34 -10.93 20.33
N LEU A 97 13.12 -10.07 19.33
CA LEU A 97 13.28 -8.64 19.54
C LEU A 97 12.22 -8.25 20.59
N PRO A 98 12.32 -7.09 21.26
CA PRO A 98 11.17 -6.50 21.93
C PRO A 98 10.18 -6.08 20.82
N VAL A 99 9.44 -7.06 20.27
CA VAL A 99 8.64 -6.92 19.03
C VAL A 99 7.33 -6.18 19.33
N GLU A 100 6.81 -6.28 20.55
CA GLU A 100 5.49 -5.73 20.92
C GLU A 100 5.44 -4.21 20.71
N ASP A 101 6.38 -3.45 21.27
CA ASP A 101 6.40 -1.99 21.12
C ASP A 101 6.63 -1.53 19.67
N ALA A 102 7.42 -2.28 18.89
CA ALA A 102 7.73 -1.94 17.51
C ALA A 102 6.54 -2.20 16.58
N MET A 103 5.83 -3.31 16.78
CA MET A 103 4.63 -3.63 16.02
C MET A 103 3.49 -2.67 16.32
N ASP A 104 3.36 -2.20 17.56
CA ASP A 104 2.40 -1.15 17.91
C ASP A 104 2.68 0.16 17.18
N ARG A 105 3.97 0.54 17.05
CA ARG A 105 4.35 1.72 16.24
C ARG A 105 4.07 1.52 14.76
N VAL A 106 4.32 0.33 14.21
CA VAL A 106 3.96 -0.02 12.83
C VAL A 106 2.44 0.05 12.61
N HIS A 107 1.64 -0.48 13.53
CA HIS A 107 0.19 -0.37 13.47
C HIS A 107 -0.28 1.09 13.56
N ALA A 108 0.39 1.92 14.37
CA ALA A 108 0.11 3.36 14.40
C ALA A 108 0.41 4.03 13.05
N LEU A 109 1.55 3.74 12.42
CA LEU A 109 1.90 4.23 11.08
C LEU A 109 0.84 3.84 10.04
N ILE A 110 0.41 2.57 10.05
CA ILE A 110 -0.63 2.07 9.15
C ILE A 110 -1.95 2.82 9.38
N ARG A 111 -2.37 3.01 10.63
CA ARG A 111 -3.60 3.78 10.94
C ARG A 111 -3.52 5.20 10.41
N THR A 112 -2.41 5.90 10.65
CA THR A 112 -2.19 7.26 10.14
C THR A 112 -2.29 7.32 8.61
N ALA A 113 -1.66 6.37 7.90
CA ALA A 113 -1.76 6.31 6.45
C ALA A 113 -3.18 6.00 5.96
N CYS A 114 -3.93 5.15 6.68
CA CYS A 114 -5.33 4.88 6.36
C CYS A 114 -6.19 6.14 6.52
N GLU A 115 -6.05 6.86 7.63
CA GLU A 115 -6.78 8.13 7.86
C GLU A 115 -6.39 9.20 6.84
N GLN A 116 -5.11 9.28 6.45
CA GLN A 116 -4.65 10.23 5.45
C GLN A 116 -5.20 9.93 4.05
N SER A 117 -5.40 8.66 3.71
CA SER A 117 -5.95 8.27 2.41
C SER A 117 -7.38 8.79 2.18
N GLU A 118 -8.19 8.90 3.24
CA GLU A 118 -9.56 9.44 3.18
C GLU A 118 -9.58 10.94 2.84
N ARG A 119 -8.43 11.61 2.99
CA ARG A 119 -8.21 13.04 2.72
C ARG A 119 -7.31 13.26 1.50
N THR A 120 -7.00 12.21 0.76
CA THR A 120 -6.10 12.21 -0.39
C THR A 120 -6.87 11.70 -1.60
N CYS A 121 -6.89 12.45 -2.69
CA CYS A 121 -7.66 12.08 -3.87
C CYS A 121 -7.11 10.77 -4.47
N GLN A 122 -7.96 9.77 -4.60
CA GLN A 122 -7.61 8.45 -5.12
C GLN A 122 -7.12 8.48 -6.59
N LYS A 123 -7.39 9.56 -7.33
CA LYS A 123 -6.96 9.74 -8.73
C LYS A 123 -5.62 10.44 -8.87
N CYS A 124 -5.40 11.55 -8.15
CA CYS A 124 -4.22 12.41 -8.35
C CYS A 124 -3.39 12.70 -7.09
N GLY A 125 -3.83 12.30 -5.90
CA GLY A 125 -3.12 12.56 -4.65
C GLY A 125 -3.33 13.96 -4.06
N ALA A 126 -4.12 14.83 -4.70
CA ALA A 126 -4.44 16.14 -4.14
C ALA A 126 -5.34 16.02 -2.88
N PRO A 127 -5.32 16.99 -1.94
CA PRO A 127 -6.24 17.00 -0.81
C PRO A 127 -7.71 16.88 -1.24
N CYS A 128 -8.49 16.11 -0.50
CA CYS A 128 -9.90 15.89 -0.80
C CYS A 128 -10.76 15.65 0.45
N VAL A 129 -12.05 15.44 0.20
CA VAL A 129 -12.99 14.88 1.18
C VAL A 129 -13.59 13.60 0.59
N VAL A 130 -14.21 12.80 1.45
CA VAL A 130 -14.95 11.61 1.04
C VAL A 130 -16.31 12.02 0.52
N HIS A 131 -16.69 11.48 -0.64
CA HIS A 131 -17.97 11.71 -1.30
C HIS A 131 -18.73 10.39 -1.48
N ASP A 132 -20.05 10.45 -1.40
CA ASP A 132 -20.92 9.40 -1.93
C ASP A 132 -21.17 9.68 -3.41
N VAL A 133 -20.66 8.79 -4.27
CA VAL A 133 -20.84 8.84 -5.71
C VAL A 133 -21.70 7.66 -6.13
N GLY A 134 -23.01 7.82 -6.04
CA GLY A 134 -23.98 6.81 -6.49
C GLY A 134 -24.00 5.55 -5.64
N GLY A 135 -23.85 5.68 -4.31
CA GLY A 135 -23.81 4.58 -3.35
C GLY A 135 -22.40 4.02 -3.11
N TYR A 136 -21.38 4.61 -3.73
CA TYR A 136 -19.98 4.24 -3.53
C TYR A 136 -19.20 5.39 -2.90
N LEU A 137 -18.55 5.11 -1.76
CA LEU A 137 -17.70 6.09 -1.08
C LEU A 137 -16.36 6.21 -1.82
N ALA A 138 -16.01 7.45 -2.21
CA ALA A 138 -14.77 7.75 -2.91
C ALA A 138 -14.08 9.00 -2.34
N ALA A 139 -12.75 8.93 -2.18
CA ALA A 139 -11.93 10.08 -1.80
C ALA A 139 -11.52 10.84 -3.07
N LEU A 140 -12.23 11.91 -3.41
CA LEU A 140 -12.06 12.63 -4.69
C LEU A 140 -11.94 14.13 -4.45
N CYS A 141 -10.95 14.77 -5.09
CA CYS A 141 -10.90 16.22 -5.11
C CYS A 141 -12.00 16.77 -6.02
N ASP A 142 -12.33 18.05 -5.83
CA ASP A 142 -13.36 18.76 -6.59
C ASP A 142 -13.27 18.61 -8.12
N THR A 143 -12.05 18.53 -8.67
CA THR A 143 -11.83 18.33 -10.10
C THR A 143 -12.28 16.93 -10.52
N HIS A 144 -11.84 15.88 -9.82
CA HIS A 144 -12.19 14.50 -10.17
C HIS A 144 -13.61 14.09 -9.75
N LEU A 145 -14.24 14.85 -8.84
CA LEU A 145 -15.65 14.68 -8.53
C LEU A 145 -16.54 15.13 -9.70
N ARG A 146 -16.14 16.19 -10.41
CA ARG A 146 -16.94 16.83 -11.47
C ARG A 146 -16.76 16.23 -12.86
N GLY A 147 -15.71 15.42 -13.06
CA GLY A 147 -15.38 14.78 -14.34
C GLY A 147 -14.36 15.57 -15.14
#